data_AF-A0A507C4X5-F1
#
_entry.id   AF-A0A507C4X5-F1
#
_cell.length_a   1.000
_cell.length_b   1.000
_cell.length_c   1.000
_cell.angle_alpha   90.00
_cell.angle_beta   90.00
_cell.angle_gamma   90.00
#
_symmetry.space_group_name_H-M   'P 1'
#
loop_
_entity.id
_entity.type
_entity.pdbx_description
1 polymer ?
#
loop_
_entity_poly.entity_id
_entity_poly.type
_entity_poly.pdbx_seq_one_letter_code
_entity_poly.pdbx_strand_id
1 'polypeptide(L)'
;MARLIESYQAWLELVTYQYSKMTFQETSKLMGGQVASLKAHGSIVFEYCAREASQILGGIAYTKGGKGGIVERLYRDVRGAAIPGGSEEIMLDLSVRQQMKISDALKLERSKL
;
A
#
# COMPACT_ATOMS: atom_id res chain seq x y z
N MET A 1 8.14 9.79 10.75
CA MET A 1 8.03 8.45 10.14
C MET A 1 7.02 7.55 10.85
N ALA A 2 7.13 7.35 12.18
CA ALA A 2 6.23 6.46 12.94
C ALA A 2 4.72 6.63 12.64
N ARG A 3 4.21 7.86 12.60
CA ARG A 3 2.79 8.14 12.28
C ARG A 3 2.29 7.48 10.99
N LEU A 4 3.12 7.42 9.94
CA LEU A 4 2.74 6.81 8.65
C LEU A 4 2.72 5.28 8.73
N ILE A 5 3.65 4.71 9.50
CA ILE A 5 3.70 3.27 9.76
C ILE A 5 2.47 2.84 10.56
N GLU A 6 2.15 3.57 11.63
CA GLU A 6 0.96 3.30 12.45
C GLU A 6 -0.34 3.45 11.63
N SER A 7 -0.45 4.46 10.76
CA SER A 7 -1.62 4.59 9.89
C SER A 7 -1.74 3.46 8.88
N TYR A 8 -0.62 2.98 8.33
CA TYR A 8 -0.62 1.83 7.43
C TYR A 8 -1.01 0.55 8.17
N GLN A 9 -0.47 0.33 9.37
CA GLN A 9 -0.78 -0.82 10.22
C GLN A 9 -2.27 -0.86 10.58
N ALA A 10 -2.84 0.28 11.01
CA ALA A 10 -4.27 0.37 11.33
C ALA A 10 -5.16 0.07 10.11
N TRP A 11 -4.78 0.54 8.92
CA TRP A 11 -5.54 0.25 7.71
C TRP A 11 -5.41 -1.21 7.26
N LEU A 12 -4.22 -1.80 7.40
CA LEU A 12 -3.99 -3.22 7.15
C LEU A 12 -4.89 -4.09 8.03
N GLU A 13 -4.94 -3.81 9.34
CA GLU A 13 -5.78 -4.54 10.28
C GLU A 13 -7.28 -4.43 9.93
N LEU A 14 -7.73 -3.24 9.55
CA LEU A 14 -9.11 -3.02 9.11
C LEU A 14 -9.45 -3.84 7.86
N VAL A 15 -8.56 -3.84 6.85
CA VAL A 15 -8.75 -4.61 5.61
C VAL A 15 -8.71 -6.12 5.90
N THR A 16 -7.78 -6.58 6.72
CA THR A 16 -7.73 -7.99 7.13
C THR A 16 -8.98 -8.41 7.88
N TYR A 17 -9.49 -7.57 8.78
CA TYR A 17 -10.73 -7.83 9.49
C TYR A 17 -11.91 -7.95 8.51
N GLN A 18 -12.07 -7.01 7.58
CA GLN A 18 -13.12 -7.05 6.56
C GLN A 18 -13.05 -8.32 5.70
N TYR A 19 -11.84 -8.69 5.27
CA TYR A 19 -11.59 -9.90 4.49
C TYR A 19 -12.05 -11.16 5.26
N SER A 20 -11.84 -11.21 6.58
CA SER A 20 -12.24 -12.34 7.43
C SER A 20 -13.76 -12.48 7.62
N LYS A 21 -14.53 -11.44 7.30
CA LYS A 21 -16.00 -11.39 7.51
C LYS A 21 -16.80 -11.58 6.22
N MET A 22 -16.16 -11.63 5.07
CA MET A 22 -16.81 -11.72 3.77
C MET A 22 -16.57 -13.08 3.12
N THR A 23 -17.51 -13.50 2.27
CA THR A 23 -17.28 -14.64 1.39
C THR A 23 -16.29 -14.27 0.28
N PHE A 24 -15.66 -15.27 -0.33
CA PHE A 24 -14.71 -15.04 -1.42
C PHE A 24 -15.29 -14.21 -2.58
N GLN A 25 -16.57 -14.43 -2.92
CA GLN A 25 -17.25 -13.71 -3.99
C GLN A 25 -17.46 -12.22 -3.64
N GLU A 26 -17.87 -11.93 -2.41
CA GLU A 26 -18.06 -10.57 -1.91
C GLU A 26 -16.74 -9.81 -1.85
N THR A 27 -15.70 -10.44 -1.27
CA THR A 27 -14.36 -9.87 -1.19
C THR A 27 -13.81 -9.52 -2.57
N SER A 28 -13.94 -10.44 -3.53
CA SER A 28 -13.46 -10.23 -4.90
C SER A 28 -14.15 -9.05 -5.58
N LYS A 29 -15.43 -8.81 -5.27
CA LYS A 29 -16.23 -7.72 -5.84
C LYS A 29 -15.99 -6.38 -5.15
N LEU A 30 -15.86 -6.36 -3.83
CA LEU A 30 -15.88 -5.13 -3.03
C LEU A 30 -14.50 -4.65 -2.60
N MET A 31 -13.56 -5.56 -2.34
CA MET A 31 -12.29 -5.22 -1.70
C MET A 31 -11.11 -5.08 -2.66
N GLY A 32 -11.26 -5.48 -3.93
CA GLY A 32 -10.16 -5.45 -4.91
C GLY A 32 -9.51 -4.07 -5.04
N GLY A 33 -10.30 -2.99 -5.03
CA GLY A 33 -9.77 -1.64 -5.07
C GLY A 33 -9.08 -1.21 -3.76
N GLN A 34 -9.65 -1.57 -2.62
CA GLN A 34 -9.07 -1.23 -1.31
C GLN A 34 -7.73 -1.95 -1.08
N VAL A 35 -7.64 -3.22 -1.45
CA VAL A 35 -6.39 -4.01 -1.35
C VAL A 35 -5.31 -3.46 -2.28
N ALA A 36 -5.67 -3.08 -3.51
CA ALA A 36 -4.73 -2.45 -4.44
C ALA A 36 -4.18 -1.13 -3.88
N SER A 37 -5.04 -0.25 -3.35
CA SER A 37 -4.62 0.99 -2.70
C SER A 37 -3.73 0.74 -1.48
N LEU A 38 -4.07 -0.24 -0.65
CA LEU A 38 -3.29 -0.58 0.54
C LEU A 38 -1.88 -1.05 0.16
N LYS A 39 -1.77 -1.90 -0.88
CA LYS A 39 -0.48 -2.38 -1.39
C LYS A 39 0.40 -1.23 -1.88
N ALA A 40 -0.16 -0.31 -2.67
CA ALA A 40 0.56 0.87 -3.13
C ALA A 40 0.98 1.77 -1.95
N HIS A 41 0.07 1.98 -1.00
CA HIS A 41 0.34 2.81 0.17
C HIS A 41 1.50 2.25 1.01
N GLY A 42 1.58 0.93 1.17
CA GLY A 42 2.68 0.28 1.89
C GLY A 42 4.05 0.58 1.27
N SER A 43 4.19 0.52 -0.05
CA SER A 43 5.47 0.82 -0.71
C SER A 43 5.81 2.32 -0.72
N ILE A 44 4.80 3.20 -0.83
CA ILE A 44 4.98 4.66 -0.71
C ILE A 44 5.47 5.03 0.69
N VAL A 45 4.88 4.44 1.75
CA VAL A 45 5.31 4.65 3.13
C VAL A 45 6.73 4.10 3.35
N PHE A 46 7.04 2.95 2.75
CA PHE A 46 8.38 2.37 2.85
C PHE A 46 9.44 3.24 2.16
N GLU A 47 9.20 3.70 0.94
CA GLU A 47 10.08 4.63 0.22
C GLU A 47 10.33 5.89 1.03
N TYR A 48 9.25 6.50 1.55
CA TYR A 48 9.35 7.69 2.38
C TYR A 48 10.25 7.43 3.60
N CYS A 49 10.00 6.35 4.35
CA CYS A 49 10.79 6.03 5.53
C CYS A 49 12.27 5.76 5.20
N ALA A 50 12.55 5.03 4.12
CA ALA A 50 13.92 4.74 3.70
C ALA A 50 14.66 6.00 3.26
N ARG A 51 13.99 6.89 2.51
CA ARG A 51 14.54 8.18 2.07
C ARG A 51 14.85 9.10 3.24
N GLU A 52 13.90 9.29 4.16
CA GLU A 52 14.10 10.16 5.33
C GLU A 52 15.18 9.59 6.27
N ALA A 53 15.24 8.27 6.46
CA ALA A 53 16.31 7.63 7.23
C ALA A 53 17.69 7.86 6.60
N SER A 54 17.78 7.81 5.26
CA SER A 54 19.01 8.12 4.53
C SER A 54 19.44 9.57 4.74
N GLN A 55 18.50 10.51 4.65
CA GLN A 55 18.75 11.92 4.86
C GLN A 55 19.28 12.22 6.28
N ILE A 56 18.73 11.55 7.30
CA ILE A 56 19.17 11.72 8.70
C ILE A 56 20.59 11.20 8.93
N LEU A 57 20.95 10.06 8.34
CA LEU A 57 22.29 9.46 8.46
C LEU A 57 23.33 10.08 7.52
N GLY A 58 22.89 10.87 6.54
CA GLY A 58 23.77 11.49 5.55
C GLY A 58 24.58 10.45 4.77
N GLY A 59 25.86 10.75 4.52
CA GLY A 59 26.73 9.88 3.72
C GLY A 59 26.88 8.44 4.27
N ILE A 60 26.71 8.25 5.58
CA ILE A 60 26.83 6.93 6.21
C ILE A 60 25.70 5.99 5.74
N ALA A 61 24.54 6.53 5.32
CA ALA A 61 23.42 5.75 4.79
C ALA A 61 23.75 4.94 3.53
N TYR A 62 24.80 5.33 2.79
CA TYR A 62 25.27 4.62 1.60
C TYR A 62 26.30 3.52 1.91
N THR A 63 26.78 3.45 3.14
CA THR A 63 27.83 2.51 3.52
C THR A 63 27.24 1.15 3.84
N LYS A 64 27.70 0.11 3.13
CA LYS A 64 27.34 -1.28 3.41
C LYS A 64 27.94 -1.72 4.75
N GLY A 65 27.12 -2.33 5.60
CA GLY A 65 27.52 -2.77 6.94
C GLY A 65 27.60 -1.64 7.97
N GLY A 66 28.03 -1.98 9.19
CA GLY A 66 28.12 -1.01 10.30
C GLY A 66 26.78 -0.33 10.62
N LYS A 67 26.84 0.92 11.08
CA LYS A 67 25.66 1.69 11.54
C LYS A 67 24.70 2.08 10.40
N GLY A 68 25.20 2.27 9.18
CA GLY A 68 24.42 2.67 8.01
C GLY A 68 23.84 1.51 7.20
N GLY A 69 24.37 0.29 7.38
CA GLY A 69 24.04 -0.85 6.52
C GLY A 69 22.57 -1.27 6.52
N ILE A 70 21.83 -1.01 7.61
CA ILE A 70 20.38 -1.27 7.65
C ILE A 70 19.65 -0.32 6.70
N VAL A 71 19.95 0.98 6.75
CA VAL A 71 19.31 1.99 5.90
C VAL A 71 19.72 1.82 4.44
N GLU A 72 20.98 1.51 4.17
CA GLU A 72 21.47 1.15 2.83
C GLU A 72 20.65 0.02 2.21
N ARG A 73 20.43 -1.05 2.98
CA ARG A 73 19.67 -2.22 2.53
C ARG A 73 18.21 -1.86 2.30
N LEU A 74 17.56 -1.22 3.27
CA LEU A 74 16.15 -0.82 3.15
C LEU A 74 15.93 0.06 1.91
N TYR A 75 16.83 1.02 1.66
CA TYR A 75 16.76 1.90 0.50
C TYR A 75 16.85 1.13 -0.84
N ARG A 76 17.68 0.09 -0.91
CA ARG A 76 17.73 -0.80 -2.09
C ARG A 76 16.47 -1.66 -2.23
N ASP A 77 15.90 -2.11 -1.11
CA ASP A 77 14.75 -3.02 -1.09
C ASP A 77 13.42 -2.33 -1.44
N VAL A 78 13.35 -0.98 -1.41
CA VAL A 78 12.16 -0.20 -1.75
C VAL A 78 11.54 -0.66 -3.07
N ARG A 79 12.34 -0.82 -4.13
CA ARG A 79 11.83 -1.24 -5.45
C ARG A 79 11.41 -2.71 -5.46
N GLY A 80 12.05 -3.54 -4.65
CA GLY A 80 11.64 -4.92 -4.40
C GLY A 80 10.28 -5.04 -3.72
N ALA A 81 9.86 -4.06 -2.93
CA ALA A 81 8.51 -3.99 -2.37
C ALA A 81 7.50 -3.30 -3.32
N ALA A 82 7.92 -2.25 -4.02
CA ALA A 82 7.04 -1.42 -4.83
C ALA A 82 6.55 -2.07 -6.13
N ILE A 83 7.38 -2.88 -6.79
CA ILE A 83 7.10 -3.36 -8.15
C ILE A 83 6.36 -4.71 -8.18
N PRO A 84 6.76 -5.74 -7.41
CA PRO A 84 6.12 -7.05 -7.51
C PRO A 84 4.62 -7.00 -7.18
N GLY A 85 3.85 -7.78 -7.92
CA GLY A 85 2.39 -7.77 -7.85
C GLY A 85 1.73 -6.58 -8.56
N GLY A 86 2.49 -5.58 -9.03
CA GLY A 86 2.03 -4.39 -9.77
C GLY A 86 2.53 -3.10 -9.15
N SER A 87 3.09 -2.18 -9.94
CA SER A 87 3.69 -0.92 -9.44
C SER A 87 2.65 0.04 -8.84
N GLU A 88 3.12 1.06 -8.13
CA GLU A 88 2.29 2.02 -7.39
C GLU A 88 1.24 2.69 -8.28
N GLU A 89 1.64 3.16 -9.44
CA GLU A 89 0.77 3.79 -10.43
C GLU A 89 -0.29 2.82 -10.98
N ILE A 90 0.07 1.56 -11.19
CA ILE A 90 -0.85 0.53 -11.67
C ILE A 90 -1.87 0.16 -10.60
N MET A 91 -1.43 0.07 -9.34
CA MET A 91 -2.28 -0.26 -8.20
C MET A 91 -3.26 0.87 -7.87
N LEU A 92 -2.81 2.12 -7.95
CA LEU A 92 -3.66 3.29 -7.75
C LEU A 92 -4.66 3.46 -8.90
N ASP A 93 -4.28 3.20 -10.15
CA ASP A 93 -5.24 3.20 -11.28
C ASP A 93 -6.27 2.07 -11.12
N LEU A 94 -5.82 0.85 -10.79
CA LEU A 94 -6.71 -0.28 -10.53
C LEU A 94 -7.70 0.02 -9.41
N SER A 95 -7.25 0.67 -8.32
CA SER A 95 -8.12 0.96 -7.19
C SER A 95 -9.25 1.90 -7.55
N VAL A 96 -8.95 2.97 -8.29
CA VAL A 96 -9.96 3.91 -8.80
C VAL A 96 -10.93 3.20 -9.73
N ARG A 97 -10.43 2.39 -10.68
CA ARG A 97 -11.29 1.67 -11.62
C ARG A 97 -12.23 0.69 -10.93
N GLN A 98 -11.76 -0.04 -9.92
CA GLN A 98 -12.62 -0.96 -9.16
C GLN A 98 -13.67 -0.20 -8.35
N GLN A 99 -13.29 0.92 -7.73
CA GLN A 99 -14.24 1.73 -6.96
C GLN A 99 -15.33 2.35 -7.85
N MET A 100 -14.98 2.78 -9.06
CA MET A 100 -15.94 3.30 -10.04
C MET A 100 -16.97 2.24 -10.46
N LYS A 101 -16.52 1.01 -10.73
CA LYS A 101 -17.43 -0.12 -11.05
C LYS A 101 -18.44 -0.38 -9.94
N ILE A 102 -17.99 -0.33 -8.68
CA ILE A 102 -18.88 -0.48 -7.52
C ILE A 102 -19.86 0.69 -7.44
N SER A 103 -19.38 1.92 -7.63
CA SER A 103 -20.23 3.12 -7.63
C SER A 103 -21.34 3.05 -8.66
N ASP A 104 -21.01 2.65 -9.89
CA ASP A 104 -21.99 2.56 -10.98
C ASP A 104 -23.01 1.43 -10.75
N ALA A 105 -22.57 0.29 -10.19
CA ALA A 105 -23.48 -0.78 -9.79
C ALA A 105 -24.49 -0.31 -8.73
N LEU A 106 -24.04 0.46 -7.72
CA LEU A 106 -24.91 1.01 -6.67
C LEU A 106 -25.89 2.05 -7.21
N LYS A 107 -25.50 2.87 -8.18
CA LYS A 107 -26.42 3.83 -8.85
C LYS A 107 -27.53 3.10 -9.57
N LEU A 108 -27.21 2.01 -10.28
CA LEU A 108 -28.19 1.20 -11.01
C LEU A 108 -29.19 0.50 -10.07
N GLU A 109 -28.73 0.07 -8.89
CA GLU A 109 -29.64 -0.49 -7.87
C GLU A 109 -30.56 0.60 -7.31
N ARG A 110 -30.04 1.79 -7.03
CA ARG A 110 -30.85 2.92 -6.55
C ARG A 110 -31.89 3.42 -7.54
N SER A 111 -31.61 3.36 -8.85
CA SER A 111 -32.58 3.79 -9.87
C SER A 111 -33.73 2.80 -10.08
N LYS A 112 -33.65 1.60 -9.49
CA LYS A 112 -34.71 0.57 -9.56
C LYS A 112 -35.69 0.65 -8.37
N LEU A 113 -35.38 1.47 -7.37
CA LEU A 113 -36.25 1.78 -6.24
C LEU A 113 -37.10 3.01 -6.58
#